data_AF-A0A371L6L0-F1
#
_entry.id   AF-A0A371L6L0-F1
#
_cell.length_a   1.000
_cell.length_b   1.000
_cell.length_c   1.000
_cell.angle_alpha   90.00
_cell.angle_beta   90.00
_cell.angle_gamma   90.00
#
_symmetry.space_group_name_H-M   'P 1'
#
loop_
_entity.id
_entity.type
_entity.pdbx_description
1 polymer ?
#
loop_
_entity_poly.entity_id
_entity_poly.type
_entity_poly.pdbx_seq_one_letter_code
_entity_poly.pdbx_strand_id
1 'polypeptide(L)' 'MATANSNEAEYDYPVGYEPEVQTETVELDRRTVERLDALREDDESYDELITELASIFAASELSAARVDSPLIE' A
#
# COMPACT_ATOMS: atom_id res chain seq x y z
N MET A 1 26.66 4.61 -23.52
CA MET A 1 25.83 5.39 -22.59
C MET A 1 24.52 4.65 -22.46
N ALA A 2 24.27 4.03 -21.30
CA ALA A 2 23.03 3.31 -21.04
C ALA A 2 21.98 4.34 -20.62
N THR A 3 20.93 4.50 -21.43
CA THR A 3 19.77 5.28 -21.01
C THR A 3 18.93 4.36 -20.12
N ALA A 4 18.66 4.80 -18.90
CA ALA A 4 17.71 4.15 -18.02
C ALA A 4 16.33 4.30 -18.68
N ASN A 5 15.74 3.19 -19.13
CA ASN A 5 14.33 3.14 -19.46
C ASN A 5 13.56 3.20 -18.14
N SER A 6 13.36 4.41 -17.61
CA SER A 6 12.30 4.67 -16.65
C SER A 6 10.99 4.44 -17.40
N ASN A 7 10.44 3.23 -17.25
CA ASN A 7 9.14 2.87 -17.77
C ASN A 7 8.05 3.51 -16.88
N GLU A 8 8.06 4.84 -16.80
CA GLU A 8 6.95 5.62 -16.25
C GLU A 8 5.93 5.67 -17.39
N ALA A 9 5.03 4.70 -17.40
CA ALA A 9 3.89 4.74 -18.31
C ALA A 9 3.05 5.95 -17.88
N GLU A 10 3.24 7.07 -18.57
CA GLU A 10 2.32 8.19 -18.57
C GLU A 10 0.99 7.64 -19.11
N TYR A 11 0.11 7.21 -18.20
CA TYR A 11 -1.20 6.70 -18.58
C TYR A 11 -1.99 7.88 -19.15
N ASP A 12 -2.13 7.91 -20.48
CA ASP A 12 -3.04 8.80 -21.19
C ASP A 12 -4.47 8.40 -20.81
N TYR A 13 -4.94 8.93 -19.67
CA TYR A 13 -6.31 8.77 -19.24
C TYR A 13 -7.19 9.60 -20.18
N PRO A 14 -8.16 8.99 -20.88
CA PRO A 14 -9.02 9.75 -21.77
C PRO A 14 -9.75 10.85 -20.98
N VAL A 15 -9.86 12.04 -21.59
CA VAL A 15 -10.47 13.20 -20.96
C VAL A 15 -11.91 12.86 -20.54
N GLY A 16 -12.17 12.83 -19.23
CA GLY A 16 -13.46 12.41 -18.65
C GLY A 16 -13.48 11.00 -18.05
N TYR A 17 -12.36 10.29 -18.00
CA TYR A 17 -12.21 9.09 -17.19
C TYR A 17 -12.00 9.47 -15.72
N GLU A 18 -13.08 9.43 -14.95
CA GLU A 18 -12.99 9.34 -13.50
C GLU A 18 -12.71 7.86 -13.18
N PRO A 19 -11.48 7.48 -12.79
CA PRO A 19 -11.23 6.09 -12.42
C PRO A 19 -12.21 5.71 -11.31
N GLU A 20 -12.96 4.64 -11.52
CA GLU A 20 -13.81 4.09 -10.48
C GLU A 20 -12.88 3.69 -9.33
N VAL A 21 -12.90 4.46 -8.23
CA VAL A 21 -12.18 4.09 -7.02
C VAL A 21 -12.80 2.77 -6.57
N GLN A 22 -12.08 1.67 -6.77
CA GLN A 22 -12.55 0.35 -6.35
C GLN A 22 -12.49 0.30 -4.83
N THR A 23 -13.58 0.72 -4.19
CA THR A 23 -13.78 0.57 -2.75
C THR A 23 -14.59 -0.71 -2.52
N GLU A 24 -13.91 -1.79 -2.13
CA GLU A 24 -14.58 -3.01 -1.66
C GLU A 24 -14.84 -2.89 -0.14
N THR A 25 -16.00 -3.35 0.32
CA THR A 25 -16.30 -3.41 1.76
C THR A 25 -15.78 -4.73 2.33
N VAL A 26 -15.11 -4.66 3.47
CA VAL A 26 -14.55 -5.83 4.17
C VAL A 26 -15.13 -5.93 5.58
N GLU A 27 -15.51 -7.15 5.99
CA GLU A 27 -15.95 -7.42 7.36
C GLU A 27 -14.76 -7.78 8.25
N LEU A 28 -14.65 -7.11 9.40
CA LEU A 28 -13.60 -7.35 10.39
C LEU A 28 -14.19 -7.73 11.74
N ASP A 29 -13.48 -8.60 12.45
CA ASP A 29 -13.79 -8.89 13.84
C ASP A 29 -13.74 -7.61 14.69
N ARG A 30 -14.66 -7.51 15.66
CA ARG A 30 -14.75 -6.36 16.57
C ARG A 30 -13.42 -6.02 17.24
N ARG A 31 -12.67 -7.03 17.69
CA ARG A 31 -11.36 -6.82 18.32
C ARG A 31 -10.33 -6.19 17.37
N THR A 32 -10.43 -6.47 16.08
CA THR A 32 -9.55 -5.89 15.07
C THR A 32 -9.92 -4.44 14.84
N VAL A 33 -11.22 -4.13 14.77
CA VAL A 33 -11.70 -2.73 14.70
C VAL A 33 -11.26 -1.93 15.93
N GLU A 34 -11.41 -2.48 17.14
CA GLU A 34 -10.97 -1.82 18.38
C GLU A 34 -9.45 -1.54 18.39
N ARG A 35 -8.64 -2.40 17.75
CA ARG A 35 -7.20 -2.17 17.59
C ARG A 35 -6.90 -1.10 16.56
N LEU A 36 -7.66 -1.03 15.46
CA LEU A 36 -7.54 0.03 14.47
C LEU A 36 -7.93 1.38 15.08
N ASP A 37 -9.02 1.44 15.83
CA ASP A 37 -9.47 2.65 16.54
C ASP A 37 -8.42 3.19 17.51
N ALA A 38 -7.65 2.31 18.17
CA ALA A 38 -6.58 2.71 19.08
C ALA A 38 -5.33 3.24 18.36
N LEU A 39 -5.16 2.94 17.07
CA LEU A 39 -4.05 3.40 16.25
C LEU A 39 -4.40 4.64 15.42
N ARG A 40 -5.68 4.84 15.14
CA ARG A 40 -6.18 5.90 14.28
C ARG A 40 -5.95 7.29 14.88
N GLU A 41 -5.50 8.23 14.08
CA GLU A 41 -5.39 9.65 14.44
C GLU A 41 -6.71 10.41 14.20
N ASP A 42 -6.81 11.64 14.72
CA ASP A 42 -8.01 12.47 14.57
C ASP A 42 -8.25 12.81 13.08
N ASP A 43 -9.51 12.70 12.63
CA ASP A 43 -9.96 12.88 11.24
C ASP A 43 -9.42 11.87 10.19
N GLU A 44 -8.61 10.90 10.59
CA GLU A 44 -8.11 9.84 9.71
C GLU A 44 -9.19 8.79 9.38
N SER A 45 -9.25 8.36 8.11
CA SER A 45 -10.16 7.29 7.66
C SER A 45 -9.56 5.89 7.84
N TYR A 46 -10.40 4.84 7.91
CA TYR A 46 -9.88 3.48 7.98
C TYR A 46 -9.10 3.08 6.72
N ASP A 47 -9.50 3.54 5.54
CA ASP A 47 -8.79 3.22 4.30
C ASP A 47 -7.39 3.85 4.25
N GLU A 48 -7.26 5.07 4.77
CA GLU A 48 -5.99 5.77 4.94
C GLU A 48 -5.08 5.01 5.92
N LEU A 49 -5.57 4.73 7.13
CA LEU A 49 -4.84 3.97 8.14
C LEU A 49 -4.40 2.59 7.64
N ILE A 50 -5.31 1.86 6.96
CA ILE A 50 -5.01 0.54 6.41
C ILE A 50 -3.94 0.63 5.32
N THR A 51 -3.98 1.66 4.47
CA THR A 51 -2.97 1.90 3.43
C THR A 51 -1.60 2.14 4.04
N GLU A 52 -1.52 2.94 5.10
CA GLU A 52 -0.26 3.19 5.80
C GLU A 52 0.29 1.92 6.47
N LEU A 53 -0.55 1.20 7.21
CA LEU A 53 -0.17 -0.06 7.85
C LEU A 53 0.32 -1.10 6.83
N ALA A 54 -0.35 -1.20 5.67
CA ALA A 54 0.05 -2.09 4.59
C ALA A 54 1.41 -1.68 4.00
N SER A 55 1.65 -0.38 3.81
CA SER A 55 2.92 0.16 3.31
C SER A 55 4.08 -0.13 4.27
N ILE A 56 3.87 0.06 5.59
CA ILE A 56 4.85 -0.26 6.63
C ILE A 56 5.17 -1.75 6.66
N PHE A 57 4.13 -2.60 6.60
CA PHE A 57 4.29 -4.05 6.56
C PHE A 57 5.08 -4.48 5.32
N ALA A 58 4.70 -3.97 4.13
CA ALA A 58 5.40 -4.28 2.89
C ALA A 58 6.88 -3.85 2.92
N ALA A 59 7.19 -2.68 3.47
CA ALA A 59 8.58 -2.23 3.64
C ALA A 59 9.36 -3.12 4.64
N SER A 60 8.70 -3.57 5.71
CA SER A 60 9.31 -4.46 6.71
C SER A 60 9.58 -5.86 6.14
N GLU A 61 8.64 -6.41 5.38
CA GLU A 61 8.78 -7.70 4.72
C GLU A 61 9.81 -7.64 3.59
N LEU A 62 9.88 -6.53 2.83
CA LEU A 62 10.93 -6.32 1.84
C LEU A 62 12.33 -6.28 2.49
N SER A 63 12.42 -5.69 3.69
CA SER A 63 13.63 -5.79 4.51
C SER A 63 13.92 -7.23 4.91
N ALA A 64 12.94 -7.97 5.43
CA ALA A 64 13.11 -9.37 5.86
C ALA A 64 13.52 -10.30 4.70
N ALA A 65 12.84 -10.20 3.55
CA ALA A 65 13.14 -10.97 2.34
C ALA A 65 14.55 -10.68 1.78
N ARG A 66 15.07 -9.46 1.98
CA ARG A 66 16.45 -9.11 1.60
C ARG A 66 17.49 -9.79 2.50
N VAL A 67 17.18 -10.08 3.76
CA VAL A 67 18.09 -10.78 4.68
C VAL A 67 18.09 -12.30 4.43
N ASP A 68 16.96 -12.85 3.99
CA ASP A 68 16.81 -14.29 3.68
C ASP A 68 17.28 -14.70 2.28
N SER A 69 17.69 -13.74 1.44
CA SER A 69 18.39 -14.06 0.20
C SER A 69 19.81 -14.48 0.55
N PRO A 70 20.22 -15.75 0.32
CA PRO A 70 21.61 -16.14 0.52
C PRO A 70 22.43 -15.22 -0.37
N LEU A 71 23.47 -14.60 0.21
CA LEU A 71 24.47 -13.92 -0.61
C LEU A 71 24.90 -14.93 -1.66
N ILE A 72 24.60 -14.65 -2.93
CA ILE A 72 25.11 -15.43 -4.04
C ILE A 72 26.64 -15.36 -3.89
N GLU A 73 27.26 -16.47 -3.47
CA GLU A 73 28.72 -16.63 -3.40
C GLU A 73 29.34 -16.62 -4.80
#